data_AF-A0A178X6F8-F1
#
_entry.id   AF-A0A178X6F8-F1
#
_cell.length_a   1.000
_cell.length_b   1.000
_cell.length_c   1.000
_cell.angle_alpha   90.00
_cell.angle_beta   90.00
_cell.angle_gamma   90.00
#
_symmetry.space_group_name_H-M   'P 1'
#
loop_
_entity.id
_entity.type
_entity.pdbx_description
1 polymer ?
#
loop_
_entity_poly.entity_id
_entity_poly.type
_entity_poly.pdbx_seq_one_letter_code
_entity_poly.pdbx_strand_id
1 'polypeptide(L)'
;MSSASLFGAKAWLALSGENPDRRVLASCRGIGLVRSEYVVRRCGKAWQDASCAAALHEYLRLVVDAAGTRQVWYRFTDLEARDVNVLQANANVVHDDNPLLGMRGARRYRRFPDEFTAELDAVAEVAHGAPNLGFVVPFVRDAEEFGEVLSVIRGRGIANPVGVMVEVPSAALTVADFLSAGAGCLLVGLNDLTGLTLGSARSDPRFNSAHSAVRELITHIWRTANAEKVACRIAGNYPAATVAKFTEIPLEAWTVHYADWARLVDPAIGGYRDQDLILRYRHASDAKLVRSGAMHSSNTVVAAGLRLDDAR
;
A
#
# COMPACT_ATOMS: atom_id res chain seq x y z
N MET A 1 32.19 -6.68 7.23
CA MET A 1 31.25 -7.26 6.25
C MET A 1 30.87 -6.15 5.29
N SER A 2 31.14 -6.32 4.00
CA SER A 2 30.89 -5.29 2.97
C SER A 2 29.44 -4.81 3.02
N SER A 3 29.23 -3.49 3.12
CA SER A 3 27.91 -2.83 3.14
C SER A 3 27.29 -2.81 1.73
N ALA A 4 27.19 -3.98 1.10
CA ALA A 4 26.59 -4.10 -0.22
C ALA A 4 25.06 -3.92 -0.09
N SER A 5 24.52 -3.07 -0.96
CA SER A 5 23.07 -2.86 -1.13
C SER A 5 22.33 -4.19 -1.30
N LEU A 6 21.24 -4.41 -0.56
CA LEU A 6 20.44 -5.64 -0.62
C LEU A 6 19.63 -5.76 -1.92
N PHE A 7 19.19 -4.63 -2.49
CA PHE A 7 18.34 -4.62 -3.70
C PHE A 7 18.97 -3.88 -4.91
N GLY A 8 20.09 -3.18 -4.72
CA GLY A 8 20.83 -2.46 -5.77
C GLY A 8 20.10 -1.23 -6.34
N ALA A 9 20.72 -0.57 -7.31
CA ALA A 9 20.25 0.67 -7.97
C ALA A 9 18.98 0.51 -8.85
N LYS A 10 18.22 -0.57 -8.67
CA LYS A 10 17.04 -0.93 -9.48
C LYS A 10 15.75 -1.02 -8.67
N ALA A 11 15.80 -0.74 -7.36
CA ALA A 11 14.61 -0.74 -6.50
C ALA A 11 13.62 0.39 -6.87
N TRP A 12 12.36 0.15 -6.56
CA TRP A 12 11.27 1.11 -6.67
C TRP A 12 11.02 1.77 -5.32
N LEU A 13 10.63 3.04 -5.34
CA LEU A 13 10.35 3.81 -4.13
C LEU A 13 8.89 3.64 -3.70
N ALA A 14 8.65 3.41 -2.40
CA ALA A 14 7.34 3.55 -1.79
C ALA A 14 7.26 4.83 -0.95
N LEU A 15 6.20 5.61 -1.15
CA LEU A 15 5.85 6.82 -0.41
C LEU A 15 4.55 6.60 0.35
N SER A 16 4.47 7.16 1.55
CA SER A 16 3.35 7.19 2.49
C SER A 16 3.11 8.63 2.94
N GLY A 17 2.97 9.54 1.98
CA GLY A 17 2.75 10.98 2.22
C GLY A 17 4.04 11.82 2.29
N GLU A 18 5.21 11.20 2.20
CA GLU A 18 6.49 11.92 2.12
C GLU A 18 6.63 12.67 0.79
N ASN A 19 7.30 13.83 0.84
CA ASN A 19 7.76 14.50 -0.36
C ASN A 19 9.04 13.79 -0.86
N PRO A 20 9.12 13.44 -2.16
CA PRO A 20 10.27 12.73 -2.69
C PRO A 20 11.53 13.61 -2.73
N ASP A 21 12.62 13.12 -2.17
CA ASP A 21 13.96 13.74 -2.19
C ASP A 21 14.65 13.37 -3.50
N ARG A 22 15.26 14.37 -4.14
CA ARG A 22 15.92 14.23 -5.44
C ARG A 22 17.03 13.18 -5.43
N ARG A 23 17.75 13.01 -4.32
CA ARG A 23 18.84 12.02 -4.18
C ARG A 23 18.26 10.61 -4.20
N VAL A 24 17.18 10.37 -3.47
CA VAL A 24 16.47 9.08 -3.46
C VAL A 24 15.89 8.79 -4.84
N LEU A 25 15.23 9.77 -5.47
CA LEU A 25 14.69 9.61 -6.83
C LEU A 25 15.76 9.28 -7.87
N ALA A 26 16.95 9.88 -7.76
CA ALA A 26 18.06 9.62 -8.67
C ALA A 26 18.61 8.19 -8.56
N SER A 27 18.44 7.53 -7.40
CA SER A 27 18.90 6.15 -7.16
C SER A 27 17.82 5.08 -7.37
N CYS A 28 16.57 5.48 -7.69
CA CYS A 28 15.44 4.57 -7.87
C CYS A 28 15.04 4.40 -9.34
N ARG A 29 14.40 3.26 -9.66
CA ARG A 29 13.81 2.98 -10.98
C ARG A 29 12.56 3.82 -11.26
N GLY A 30 11.84 4.18 -10.20
CA GLY A 30 10.60 4.94 -10.20
C GLY A 30 9.88 4.80 -8.86
N ILE A 31 8.67 5.34 -8.78
CA ILE A 31 7.84 5.27 -7.57
C ILE A 31 6.87 4.11 -7.74
N GLY A 32 7.17 3.00 -7.07
CA GLY A 32 6.42 1.75 -7.21
C GLY A 32 5.14 1.71 -6.37
N LEU A 33 5.00 2.63 -5.42
CA LEU A 33 3.80 2.71 -4.58
C LEU A 33 3.69 4.09 -3.92
N VAL A 34 2.57 4.77 -4.10
CA VAL A 34 2.13 5.91 -3.30
C VAL A 34 0.92 5.45 -2.48
N ARG A 35 1.05 5.50 -1.15
CA ARG A 35 0.03 5.06 -0.19
C ARG A 35 -0.86 6.23 0.19
N SER A 36 -2.02 6.30 -0.44
CA SER A 36 -3.03 7.36 -0.28
C SER A 36 -3.56 7.49 1.15
N GLU A 37 -3.54 6.41 1.95
CA GLU A 37 -4.09 6.40 3.31
C GLU A 37 -3.41 7.42 4.22
N TYR A 38 -2.13 7.71 3.98
CA TYR A 38 -1.38 8.68 4.78
C TYR A 38 -1.73 10.12 4.41
N VAL A 39 -2.15 10.35 3.16
CA VAL A 39 -2.62 11.66 2.70
C VAL A 39 -3.95 11.98 3.37
N VAL A 40 -4.92 11.05 3.36
CA VAL A 40 -6.21 11.23 4.05
C VAL A 40 -6.03 11.33 5.56
N ARG A 41 -5.16 10.52 6.18
CA ARG A 41 -4.86 10.63 7.62
C ARG A 41 -4.27 11.98 8.01
N ARG A 42 -3.37 12.52 7.17
CA ARG A 42 -2.77 13.83 7.36
C ARG A 42 -3.82 14.95 7.26
N CYS A 43 -4.69 14.85 6.27
CA CYS A 43 -5.83 15.75 6.11
C CYS A 43 -6.80 15.65 7.30
N GLY A 44 -7.04 14.45 7.83
CA GLY A 44 -7.92 14.19 8.97
C GLY A 44 -9.41 14.27 8.63
N LYS A 45 -9.75 14.36 7.35
CA LYS A 45 -11.12 14.39 6.81
C LYS A 45 -11.29 13.33 5.74
N ALA A 46 -12.52 12.93 5.44
CA ALA A 46 -12.82 12.00 4.36
C ALA A 46 -12.63 12.66 2.97
N TRP A 47 -12.53 11.84 1.91
CA TRP A 47 -12.28 12.34 0.55
C TRP A 47 -13.38 13.23 -0.01
N GLN A 48 -14.62 13.09 0.49
CA GLN A 48 -15.73 13.94 0.12
C GLN A 48 -15.56 15.41 0.56
N ASP A 49 -14.66 15.70 1.52
CA ASP A 49 -14.32 17.07 1.86
C ASP A 49 -13.39 17.67 0.79
N ALA A 50 -13.80 18.80 0.20
CA ALA A 50 -13.10 19.46 -0.88
C ALA A 50 -11.65 19.84 -0.54
N SER A 51 -11.35 20.20 0.71
CA SER A 51 -9.97 20.50 1.13
C SER A 51 -9.09 19.25 1.16
N CYS A 52 -9.68 18.08 1.43
CA CYS A 52 -8.99 16.81 1.40
C CYS A 52 -8.69 16.35 -0.03
N ALA A 53 -9.70 16.45 -0.91
CA ALA A 53 -9.55 16.17 -2.33
C ALA A 53 -8.48 17.07 -2.98
N ALA A 54 -8.49 18.38 -2.68
CA ALA A 54 -7.47 19.31 -3.15
C ALA A 54 -6.06 18.95 -2.65
N ALA A 55 -5.92 18.59 -1.37
CA ALA A 55 -4.64 18.16 -0.81
C ALA A 55 -4.10 16.89 -1.49
N LEU A 56 -4.97 15.94 -1.84
CA LEU A 56 -4.60 14.75 -2.59
C LEU A 56 -4.14 15.10 -4.01
N HIS A 57 -4.89 15.93 -4.73
CA HIS A 57 -4.53 16.41 -6.05
C HIS A 57 -3.14 17.08 -6.03
N GLU A 58 -2.93 18.04 -5.12
CA GLU A 58 -1.66 18.77 -5.00
C GLU A 58 -0.48 17.84 -4.69
N TYR A 59 -0.67 16.91 -3.76
CA TYR A 59 0.37 15.94 -3.40
C TYR A 59 0.71 15.01 -4.56
N LEU A 60 -0.30 14.46 -5.24
CA LEU A 60 -0.07 13.54 -6.35
C LEU A 60 0.63 14.26 -7.51
N ARG A 61 0.23 15.50 -7.82
CA ARG A 61 0.90 16.32 -8.84
C ARG A 61 2.36 16.58 -8.47
N LEU A 62 2.65 16.94 -7.22
CA LEU A 62 4.02 17.11 -6.73
C LEU A 62 4.86 15.84 -6.92
N VAL A 63 4.29 14.67 -6.61
CA VAL A 63 4.97 13.38 -6.76
C VAL A 63 5.25 13.05 -8.22
N VAL A 64 4.26 13.23 -9.10
CA VAL A 64 4.39 13.00 -10.55
C VAL A 64 5.42 13.94 -11.17
N ASP A 65 5.35 15.24 -10.86
CA ASP A 65 6.28 16.25 -11.37
C ASP A 65 7.72 15.93 -10.94
N ALA A 66 7.91 15.51 -9.68
CA ALA A 66 9.22 15.13 -9.17
C ALA A 66 9.77 13.85 -9.81
N ALA A 67 8.91 12.88 -10.17
CA ALA A 67 9.31 11.65 -10.84
C ALA A 67 9.76 11.87 -12.29
N GLY A 68 9.30 12.94 -12.93
CA GLY A 68 9.59 13.24 -14.33
C GLY A 68 9.04 12.16 -15.24
N THR A 69 9.90 11.50 -16.02
CA THR A 69 9.49 10.39 -16.91
C THR A 69 9.43 9.03 -16.22
N ARG A 70 9.88 8.93 -14.95
CA ARG A 70 9.84 7.67 -14.21
C ARG A 70 8.40 7.31 -13.88
N GLN A 71 8.10 6.02 -13.91
CA GLN A 71 6.76 5.52 -13.63
C GLN A 71 6.38 5.75 -12.15
N VAL A 72 5.12 6.11 -11.91
CA VAL A 72 4.53 6.32 -10.58
C VAL A 72 3.30 5.43 -10.44
N TRP A 73 3.18 4.69 -9.34
CA TRP A 73 1.98 3.91 -9.04
C TRP A 73 1.29 4.41 -7.80
N TYR A 74 0.09 4.95 -7.97
CA TYR A 74 -0.77 5.38 -6.88
C TYR A 74 -1.69 4.22 -6.47
N ARG A 75 -1.72 3.89 -5.18
CA ARG A 75 -2.68 2.92 -4.63
C ARG A 75 -3.87 3.67 -4.05
N PHE A 76 -5.07 3.29 -4.46
CA PHE A 76 -6.30 3.81 -3.87
C PHE A 76 -6.41 3.49 -2.39
N THR A 77 -7.30 4.17 -1.68
CA THR A 77 -7.32 4.19 -0.22
C THR A 77 -7.73 2.85 0.38
N ASP A 78 -6.82 2.24 1.14
CA ASP A 78 -6.98 0.99 1.87
C ASP A 78 -6.96 1.21 3.39
N LEU A 79 -7.86 2.08 3.87
CA LEU A 79 -8.07 2.29 5.30
C LEU A 79 -9.01 1.21 5.88
N GLU A 80 -8.69 0.77 7.09
CA GLU A 80 -9.59 -0.06 7.89
C GLU A 80 -10.78 0.78 8.40
N ALA A 81 -11.94 0.16 8.61
CA ALA A 81 -13.14 0.86 9.04
C ALA A 81 -12.93 1.73 10.29
N ARG A 82 -12.16 1.24 11.29
CA ARG A 82 -11.81 2.00 12.49
C ARG A 82 -11.11 3.33 12.19
N ASP A 83 -10.27 3.35 11.16
CA ASP A 83 -9.52 4.54 10.77
C ASP A 83 -10.39 5.52 9.97
N VAL A 84 -11.29 5.01 9.13
CA VAL A 84 -12.25 5.84 8.39
C VAL A 84 -13.25 6.49 9.35
N ASN A 85 -13.70 5.77 10.38
CA ASN A 85 -14.68 6.24 11.36
C ASN A 85 -14.23 7.48 12.15
N VAL A 86 -12.91 7.71 12.27
CA VAL A 86 -12.37 8.88 13.00
C VAL A 86 -12.06 10.06 12.09
N LEU A 87 -12.31 9.96 10.78
CA LEU A 87 -12.18 11.07 9.86
C LEU A 87 -13.38 12.02 10.01
N GLN A 88 -13.09 13.32 10.02
CA GLN A 88 -14.14 14.33 9.92
C GLN A 88 -14.83 14.26 8.55
N ALA A 89 -16.08 14.69 8.47
CA ALA A 89 -16.89 14.65 7.24
C ALA A 89 -17.07 13.25 6.64
N ASN A 90 -16.78 12.18 7.40
CA ASN A 90 -17.16 10.82 7.01
C ASN A 90 -18.67 10.61 7.27
N ALA A 91 -19.43 10.32 6.21
CA ALA A 91 -20.86 10.00 6.32
C ALA A 91 -21.12 8.50 6.59
N ASN A 92 -20.15 7.63 6.31
CA ASN A 92 -20.33 6.18 6.26
C ASN A 92 -19.54 5.50 7.39
N VAL A 93 -20.10 5.53 8.60
CA VAL A 93 -19.53 4.85 9.77
C VAL A 93 -19.82 3.35 9.68
N VAL A 94 -18.78 2.53 9.84
CA VAL A 94 -18.88 1.05 9.77
C VAL A 94 -18.26 0.43 11.01
N HIS A 95 -19.00 -0.44 11.68
CA HIS A 95 -18.49 -1.22 12.81
C HIS A 95 -18.14 -2.63 12.32
N ASP A 96 -16.86 -2.98 12.37
CA ASP A 96 -16.36 -4.32 12.04
C ASP A 96 -15.74 -4.97 13.27
N ASP A 97 -16.07 -6.24 13.51
CA ASP A 97 -15.47 -7.02 14.60
C ASP A 97 -13.99 -7.35 14.35
N ASN A 98 -13.59 -7.41 13.07
CA ASN A 98 -12.22 -7.69 12.67
C ASN A 98 -11.72 -6.65 11.65
N PRO A 99 -10.92 -5.66 12.08
CA PRO A 99 -10.39 -4.61 11.21
C PRO A 99 -9.58 -5.13 10.01
N LEU A 100 -8.89 -6.27 10.16
CA LEU A 100 -8.07 -6.86 9.10
C LEU A 100 -8.93 -7.44 7.97
N LEU A 101 -10.08 -8.04 8.30
CA LEU A 101 -10.96 -8.74 7.35
C LEU A 101 -12.21 -7.92 6.95
N GLY A 102 -12.33 -6.72 7.50
CA GLY A 102 -13.52 -5.87 7.44
C GLY A 102 -13.71 -5.10 6.14
N MET A 103 -14.37 -3.94 6.26
CA MET A 103 -14.82 -3.05 5.20
C MET A 103 -13.70 -2.10 4.75
N ARG A 104 -12.76 -2.62 3.94
CA ARG A 104 -11.62 -1.89 3.36
C ARG A 104 -11.36 -2.24 1.89
N GLY A 105 -10.50 -1.46 1.24
CA GLY A 105 -10.09 -1.61 -0.17
C GLY A 105 -11.27 -1.73 -1.13
N ALA A 106 -11.15 -2.59 -2.15
CA ALA A 106 -12.17 -2.78 -3.20
C ALA A 106 -13.59 -2.98 -2.67
N ARG A 107 -13.76 -3.72 -1.57
CA ARG A 107 -15.07 -3.95 -0.95
C ARG A 107 -15.71 -2.64 -0.46
N ARG A 108 -14.91 -1.73 0.12
CA ARG A 108 -15.40 -0.44 0.59
C ARG A 108 -15.81 0.44 -0.58
N TYR A 109 -15.03 0.46 -1.67
CA TYR A 109 -15.35 1.25 -2.87
C TYR A 109 -16.70 0.85 -3.47
N ARG A 110 -16.97 -0.46 -3.52
CA ARG A 110 -18.25 -1.00 -4.01
C ARG A 110 -19.42 -0.65 -3.09
N ARG A 111 -19.20 -0.65 -1.78
CA ARG A 111 -20.24 -0.37 -0.79
C ARG A 111 -20.57 1.12 -0.68
N PHE A 112 -19.55 1.98 -0.74
CA PHE A 112 -19.64 3.44 -0.61
C PHE A 112 -19.03 4.11 -1.84
N PRO A 113 -19.70 4.05 -2.99
CA PRO A 113 -19.17 4.57 -4.25
C PRO A 113 -18.96 6.08 -4.23
N ASP A 114 -19.63 6.82 -3.35
CA ASP A 114 -19.44 8.25 -3.15
C ASP A 114 -18.03 8.57 -2.62
N GLU A 115 -17.51 7.77 -1.68
CA GLU A 115 -16.14 7.90 -1.18
C GLU A 115 -15.11 7.68 -2.29
N PHE A 116 -15.30 6.61 -3.05
CA PHE A 116 -14.37 6.26 -4.12
C PHE A 116 -14.45 7.26 -5.27
N THR A 117 -15.65 7.77 -5.60
CA THR A 117 -15.83 8.81 -6.63
C THR A 117 -15.09 10.08 -6.24
N ALA A 118 -15.14 10.49 -4.96
CA ALA A 118 -14.41 11.66 -4.49
C ALA A 118 -12.88 11.49 -4.60
N GLU A 119 -12.35 10.31 -4.28
CA GLU A 119 -10.93 9.98 -4.50
C GLU A 119 -10.58 9.97 -5.99
N LEU A 120 -11.43 9.39 -6.84
CA LEU A 120 -11.23 9.33 -8.29
C LEU A 120 -11.20 10.72 -8.93
N ASP A 121 -12.12 11.61 -8.53
CA ASP A 121 -12.18 12.98 -9.06
C ASP A 121 -10.90 13.76 -8.76
N ALA A 122 -10.36 13.60 -7.54
CA ALA A 122 -9.12 14.24 -7.14
C ALA A 122 -7.91 13.77 -7.96
N VAL A 123 -7.88 12.50 -8.37
CA VAL A 123 -6.74 11.93 -9.13
C VAL A 123 -6.93 11.97 -10.65
N ALA A 124 -8.15 12.09 -11.16
CA ALA A 124 -8.46 12.03 -12.59
C ALA A 124 -7.77 13.15 -13.38
N GLU A 125 -7.82 14.39 -12.88
CA GLU A 125 -7.16 15.53 -13.53
C GLU A 125 -5.64 15.33 -13.63
N VAL A 126 -5.01 14.79 -12.58
CA VAL A 126 -3.58 14.48 -12.60
C VAL A 126 -3.29 13.36 -13.60
N ALA A 127 -4.15 12.33 -13.64
CA ALA A 127 -4.03 11.20 -14.54
C ALA A 127 -4.02 11.61 -16.02
N HIS A 128 -4.92 12.53 -16.40
CA HIS A 128 -5.03 13.03 -17.78
C HIS A 128 -3.76 13.73 -18.26
N GLY A 129 -3.02 14.40 -17.37
CA GLY A 129 -1.75 15.06 -17.68
C GLY A 129 -0.50 14.19 -17.51
N ALA A 130 -0.63 12.99 -16.93
CA ALA A 130 0.50 12.19 -16.45
C ALA A 130 0.51 10.77 -17.03
N PRO A 131 1.07 10.55 -18.25
CA PRO A 131 1.09 9.23 -18.87
C PRO A 131 1.96 8.20 -18.12
N ASN A 132 2.86 8.66 -17.26
CA ASN A 132 3.71 7.83 -16.40
C ASN A 132 3.03 7.41 -15.08
N LEU A 133 1.83 7.93 -14.79
CA LEU A 133 1.03 7.53 -13.63
C LEU A 133 0.25 6.24 -13.94
N GLY A 134 0.27 5.31 -13.01
CA GLY A 134 -0.59 4.13 -12.96
C GLY A 134 -1.29 4.01 -11.61
N PHE A 135 -2.32 3.18 -11.55
CA PHE A 135 -3.16 3.00 -10.37
C PHE A 135 -3.12 1.56 -9.87
N VAL A 136 -3.29 1.35 -8.57
CA VAL A 136 -3.36 0.02 -7.96
C VAL A 136 -4.62 -0.07 -7.11
N VAL A 137 -5.44 -1.09 -7.37
CA VAL A 137 -6.61 -1.41 -6.56
C VAL A 137 -6.19 -2.35 -5.42
N PRO A 138 -6.33 -1.94 -4.14
CA PRO A 138 -6.00 -2.76 -2.98
C PRO A 138 -7.14 -3.68 -2.53
N PHE A 139 -6.74 -4.71 -1.78
CA PHE A 139 -7.59 -5.61 -1.00
C PHE A 139 -8.73 -6.25 -1.80
N VAL A 140 -8.44 -6.61 -3.04
CA VAL A 140 -9.34 -7.37 -3.92
C VAL A 140 -9.31 -8.86 -3.56
N ARG A 141 -10.41 -9.57 -3.80
CA ARG A 141 -10.54 -11.00 -3.54
C ARG A 141 -10.61 -11.83 -4.80
N ASP A 142 -11.19 -11.28 -5.85
CA ASP A 142 -11.43 -11.94 -7.13
C ASP A 142 -11.47 -10.92 -8.29
N ALA A 143 -11.47 -11.43 -9.51
CA ALA A 143 -11.47 -10.62 -10.72
C ALA A 143 -12.79 -9.87 -10.97
N GLU A 144 -13.91 -10.31 -10.38
CA GLU A 144 -15.19 -9.61 -10.46
C GLU A 144 -15.13 -8.30 -9.66
N GLU A 145 -14.67 -8.36 -8.40
CA GLU A 145 -14.41 -7.16 -7.58
C GLU A 145 -13.48 -6.18 -8.31
N PHE A 146 -12.41 -6.68 -8.93
CA PHE A 146 -11.49 -5.83 -9.70
C PHE A 146 -12.15 -5.24 -10.95
N GLY A 147 -12.88 -6.04 -11.73
CA GLY A 147 -13.54 -5.61 -12.96
C GLY A 147 -14.58 -4.51 -12.72
N GLU A 148 -15.37 -4.63 -11.65
CA GLU A 148 -16.31 -3.58 -11.24
C GLU A 148 -15.59 -2.26 -10.91
N VAL A 149 -14.55 -2.32 -10.08
CA VAL A 149 -13.75 -1.13 -9.72
C VAL A 149 -13.07 -0.54 -10.95
N LEU A 150 -12.52 -1.38 -11.83
CA LEU A 150 -11.90 -0.95 -13.09
C LEU A 150 -12.91 -0.22 -13.98
N SER A 151 -14.14 -0.73 -14.10
CA SER A 151 -15.21 -0.09 -14.86
C SER A 151 -15.51 1.32 -14.35
N VAL A 152 -15.56 1.50 -13.01
CA VAL A 152 -15.76 2.83 -12.39
C VAL A 152 -14.60 3.77 -12.72
N ILE A 153 -13.35 3.29 -12.61
CA ILE A 153 -12.15 4.07 -12.97
C ILE A 153 -12.20 4.51 -14.43
N ARG A 154 -12.52 3.59 -15.35
CA ARG A 154 -12.63 3.87 -16.80
C ARG A 154 -13.79 4.82 -17.11
N GLY A 155 -14.91 4.72 -16.40
CA GLY A 155 -16.03 5.64 -16.50
C GLY A 155 -15.69 7.10 -16.17
N ARG A 156 -14.59 7.34 -15.45
CA ARG A 156 -14.03 8.68 -15.18
C ARG A 156 -13.04 9.18 -16.23
N GLY A 157 -12.88 8.46 -17.34
CA GLY A 157 -11.95 8.82 -18.41
C GLY A 157 -10.49 8.64 -18.05
N ILE A 158 -10.17 7.94 -16.95
CA ILE A 158 -8.78 7.58 -16.61
C ILE A 158 -8.37 6.46 -17.56
N ALA A 159 -7.45 6.74 -18.49
CA ALA A 159 -6.92 5.76 -19.46
C ALA A 159 -5.63 5.08 -18.99
N ASN A 160 -5.04 5.58 -17.90
CA ASN A 160 -3.78 5.10 -17.32
C ASN A 160 -3.81 3.60 -16.97
N PRO A 161 -2.66 2.91 -16.90
CA PRO A 161 -2.60 1.53 -16.44
C PRO A 161 -3.21 1.37 -15.05
N VAL A 162 -4.05 0.35 -14.87
CA VAL A 162 -4.61 -0.03 -13.57
C VAL A 162 -4.13 -1.44 -13.27
N GLY A 163 -3.47 -1.62 -12.14
CA GLY A 163 -3.02 -2.89 -11.61
C GLY A 163 -3.75 -3.27 -10.34
N VAL A 164 -3.32 -4.39 -9.78
CA VAL A 164 -3.93 -4.99 -8.59
C VAL A 164 -2.89 -5.21 -7.51
N MET A 165 -3.24 -4.90 -6.26
CA MET A 165 -2.45 -5.32 -5.12
C MET A 165 -2.82 -6.75 -4.73
N VAL A 166 -1.92 -7.69 -4.96
CA VAL A 166 -2.14 -9.11 -4.66
C VAL A 166 -1.75 -9.36 -3.20
N GLU A 167 -2.76 -9.34 -2.33
CA GLU A 167 -2.57 -9.44 -0.88
C GLU A 167 -3.51 -10.44 -0.20
N VAL A 168 -4.63 -10.79 -0.83
CA VAL A 168 -5.54 -11.82 -0.33
C VAL A 168 -5.15 -13.17 -0.95
N PRO A 169 -5.11 -14.28 -0.19
CA PRO A 169 -4.78 -15.60 -0.74
C PRO A 169 -5.68 -16.02 -1.91
N SER A 170 -6.97 -15.68 -1.90
CA SER A 170 -7.87 -15.94 -3.03
C SER A 170 -7.39 -15.24 -4.31
N ALA A 171 -6.99 -13.98 -4.20
CA ALA A 171 -6.44 -13.21 -5.33
C ALA A 171 -5.09 -13.77 -5.80
N ALA A 172 -4.26 -14.25 -4.88
CA ALA A 172 -3.00 -14.91 -5.22
C ALA A 172 -3.22 -16.19 -6.04
N LEU A 173 -4.18 -17.03 -5.65
CA LEU A 173 -4.49 -18.30 -6.31
C LEU A 173 -5.19 -18.14 -7.67
N THR A 174 -5.89 -17.02 -7.89
CA THR A 174 -6.69 -16.73 -9.09
C THR A 174 -6.10 -15.59 -9.92
N VAL A 175 -4.79 -15.34 -9.77
CA VAL A 175 -4.15 -14.14 -10.31
C VAL A 175 -4.26 -13.98 -11.83
N ALA A 176 -4.36 -15.09 -12.58
CA ALA A 176 -4.56 -15.09 -14.03
C ALA A 176 -5.89 -14.42 -14.44
N ASP A 177 -6.93 -14.50 -13.60
CA ASP A 177 -8.23 -13.93 -13.90
C ASP A 177 -8.17 -12.39 -13.85
N PHE A 178 -7.36 -11.82 -12.96
CA PHE A 178 -7.14 -10.37 -12.91
C PHE A 178 -6.42 -9.86 -14.16
N LEU A 179 -5.43 -10.63 -14.66
CA LEU A 179 -4.74 -10.28 -15.90
C LEU A 179 -5.71 -10.31 -17.09
N SER A 180 -6.57 -11.34 -17.14
CA SER A 180 -7.64 -11.45 -18.14
C SER A 180 -8.67 -10.30 -18.05
N ALA A 181 -8.95 -9.82 -16.84
CA ALA A 181 -9.80 -8.67 -16.59
C ALA A 181 -9.13 -7.31 -16.91
N GLY A 182 -7.86 -7.30 -17.33
CA GLY A 182 -7.17 -6.10 -17.78
C GLY A 182 -6.24 -5.45 -16.74
N ALA A 183 -5.81 -6.19 -15.70
CA ALA A 183 -4.79 -5.69 -14.77
C ALA A 183 -3.43 -5.53 -15.49
N GLY A 184 -2.95 -4.29 -15.59
CA GLY A 184 -1.70 -3.94 -16.27
C GLY A 184 -0.44 -4.11 -15.41
N CYS A 185 -0.57 -4.44 -14.13
CA CYS A 185 0.53 -4.72 -13.22
C CYS A 185 0.01 -5.51 -12.01
N LEU A 186 0.88 -6.37 -11.47
CA LEU A 186 0.67 -7.03 -10.18
C LEU A 186 1.62 -6.44 -9.14
N LEU A 187 1.09 -6.03 -7.99
CA LEU A 187 1.87 -5.57 -6.85
C LEU A 187 1.58 -6.46 -5.65
N VAL A 188 2.51 -7.32 -5.26
CA VAL A 188 2.33 -8.17 -4.08
C VAL A 188 2.40 -7.31 -2.81
N GLY A 189 1.33 -7.34 -2.02
CA GLY A 189 1.29 -6.78 -0.68
C GLY A 189 1.82 -7.79 0.34
N LEU A 190 3.14 -7.86 0.52
CA LEU A 190 3.79 -8.93 1.28
C LEU A 190 3.26 -9.04 2.71
N ASN A 191 3.00 -7.91 3.37
CA ASN A 191 2.61 -7.91 4.77
C ASN A 191 1.22 -8.54 4.98
N ASP A 192 0.25 -8.18 4.15
CA ASP A 192 -1.12 -8.68 4.24
C ASP A 192 -1.22 -10.09 3.66
N LEU A 193 -0.52 -10.39 2.56
CA LEU A 193 -0.41 -11.75 2.04
C LEU A 193 0.15 -12.71 3.09
N THR A 194 1.18 -12.31 3.82
CA THR A 194 1.74 -13.12 4.91
C THR A 194 0.72 -13.33 6.02
N GLY A 195 0.12 -12.25 6.53
CA GLY A 195 -0.79 -12.33 7.66
C GLY A 195 -2.03 -13.17 7.36
N LEU A 196 -2.62 -12.98 6.18
CA LEU A 196 -3.81 -13.71 5.74
C LEU A 196 -3.50 -15.18 5.41
N THR A 197 -2.33 -15.47 4.82
CA THR A 197 -1.92 -16.86 4.54
C THR A 197 -1.63 -17.64 5.81
N LEU A 198 -1.05 -16.99 6.82
CA LEU A 198 -0.63 -17.64 8.07
C LEU A 198 -1.65 -17.53 9.20
N GLY A 199 -2.76 -16.79 9.00
CA GLY A 199 -3.73 -16.50 10.05
C GLY A 199 -3.10 -15.74 11.23
N SER A 200 -2.16 -14.83 10.96
CA SER A 200 -1.40 -14.10 11.99
C SER A 200 -1.43 -12.60 11.77
N ALA A 201 -1.59 -11.84 12.85
CA ALA A 201 -1.44 -10.39 12.81
C ALA A 201 0.04 -10.03 12.64
N ARG A 202 0.34 -8.85 12.09
CA ARG A 202 1.73 -8.38 11.92
C ARG A 202 2.52 -8.23 13.22
N SER A 203 1.83 -8.07 14.35
CA SER A 203 2.42 -7.99 15.70
C SER A 203 2.64 -9.36 16.35
N ASP A 204 2.17 -10.44 15.72
CA ASP A 204 2.35 -11.80 16.23
C ASP A 204 3.81 -12.25 16.05
N PRO A 205 4.49 -12.78 17.08
CA PRO A 205 5.85 -13.31 16.96
C PRO A 205 6.01 -14.41 15.90
N ARG A 206 4.92 -15.08 15.53
CA ARG A 206 4.88 -16.13 14.49
C ARG A 206 4.77 -15.56 13.08
N PHE A 207 4.54 -14.26 12.93
CA PHE A 207 4.47 -13.60 11.63
C PHE A 207 5.79 -13.79 10.89
N ASN A 208 5.75 -14.51 9.77
CA ASN A 208 6.96 -14.88 9.02
C ASN A 208 6.73 -14.74 7.52
N SER A 209 7.17 -13.63 6.93
CA SER A 209 7.07 -13.41 5.48
C SER A 209 8.01 -14.28 4.64
N ALA A 210 8.93 -15.02 5.28
CA ALA A 210 9.78 -16.02 4.64
C ALA A 210 9.19 -17.43 4.66
N HIS A 211 7.97 -17.61 5.21
CA HIS A 211 7.31 -18.91 5.29
C HIS A 211 7.11 -19.53 3.90
N SER A 212 7.26 -20.86 3.79
CA SER A 212 7.20 -21.59 2.52
C SER A 212 5.87 -21.36 1.77
N ALA A 213 4.73 -21.40 2.48
CA ALA A 213 3.42 -21.11 1.88
C ALA A 213 3.35 -19.71 1.24
N VAL A 214 3.88 -18.68 1.90
CA VAL A 214 3.91 -17.31 1.37
C VAL A 214 4.80 -17.23 0.13
N ARG A 215 5.98 -17.87 0.19
CA ARG A 215 6.91 -17.94 -0.93
C ARG A 215 6.34 -18.67 -2.15
N GLU A 216 5.58 -19.75 -1.93
CA GLU A 216 4.92 -20.49 -3.01
C GLU A 216 3.87 -19.62 -3.69
N LEU A 217 3.03 -18.91 -2.92
CA LEU A 217 2.06 -17.96 -3.47
C LEU A 217 2.74 -16.87 -4.30
N ILE A 218 3.83 -16.28 -3.80
CA ILE A 218 4.59 -15.26 -4.54
C ILE A 218 5.21 -15.84 -5.81
N THR A 219 5.74 -17.06 -5.75
CA THR A 219 6.32 -17.75 -6.91
C THR A 219 5.25 -18.01 -7.97
N HIS A 220 4.07 -18.45 -7.55
CA HIS A 220 2.92 -18.64 -8.43
C HIS A 220 2.48 -17.32 -9.09
N ILE A 221 2.34 -16.25 -8.32
CA ILE A 221 2.03 -14.91 -8.83
C ILE A 221 3.05 -14.47 -9.88
N TRP A 222 4.33 -14.57 -9.55
CA TRP A 222 5.41 -14.16 -10.45
C TRP A 222 5.44 -14.99 -11.74
N ARG A 223 5.30 -16.32 -11.66
CA ARG A 223 5.28 -17.21 -12.83
C ARG A 223 4.14 -16.84 -13.78
N THR A 224 2.96 -16.58 -13.22
CA THR A 224 1.77 -16.21 -14.00
C THR A 224 1.97 -14.85 -14.67
N ALA A 225 2.46 -13.84 -13.93
CA ALA A 225 2.79 -12.53 -14.48
C ALA A 225 3.81 -12.61 -15.62
N ASN A 226 4.86 -13.42 -15.43
CA ASN A 226 5.94 -13.58 -16.39
C ASN A 226 5.47 -14.28 -17.67
N ALA A 227 4.59 -15.29 -17.55
CA ALA A 227 3.98 -15.95 -18.71
C ALA A 227 3.18 -14.97 -19.57
N GLU A 228 2.43 -14.08 -18.92
CA GLU A 228 1.62 -13.03 -19.58
C GLU A 228 2.40 -11.74 -19.89
N LYS A 229 3.72 -11.70 -19.60
CA LYS A 229 4.60 -10.53 -19.77
C LYS A 229 4.11 -9.27 -19.06
N VAL A 230 3.42 -9.44 -17.93
CA VAL A 230 2.93 -8.36 -17.08
C VAL A 230 3.94 -8.10 -15.96
N ALA A 231 4.16 -6.81 -15.63
CA ALA A 231 5.06 -6.43 -14.56
C ALA A 231 4.54 -6.96 -13.20
N CYS A 232 5.43 -7.59 -12.43
CA CYS A 232 5.16 -8.04 -11.07
C CYS A 232 6.16 -7.41 -10.11
N ARG A 233 5.68 -6.80 -9.03
CA ARG A 233 6.46 -6.13 -7.98
C ARG A 233 6.09 -6.67 -6.61
N ILE A 234 6.96 -6.46 -5.63
CA ILE A 234 6.65 -6.71 -4.22
C ILE A 234 6.78 -5.40 -3.44
N ALA A 235 5.81 -5.12 -2.57
CA ALA A 235 5.86 -4.07 -1.58
C ALA A 235 5.60 -4.65 -0.18
N GLY A 236 6.32 -4.16 0.82
CA GLY A 236 6.13 -4.56 2.20
C GLY A 236 7.38 -4.32 3.04
N ASN A 237 7.42 -5.01 4.17
CA ASN A 237 8.56 -4.97 5.07
C ASN A 237 9.54 -6.09 4.72
N TYR A 238 10.82 -5.77 4.71
CA TYR A 238 11.88 -6.72 4.35
C TYR A 238 12.82 -6.99 5.54
N PRO A 239 12.42 -7.84 6.50
CA PRO A 239 13.36 -8.41 7.47
C PRO A 239 14.52 -9.11 6.76
N ALA A 240 15.71 -9.10 7.36
CA ALA A 240 16.89 -9.73 6.77
C ALA A 240 16.66 -11.21 6.42
N ALA A 241 15.95 -11.95 7.28
CA ALA A 241 15.58 -13.35 7.05
C ALA A 241 14.71 -13.55 5.80
N THR A 242 13.81 -12.60 5.54
CA THR A 242 12.98 -12.57 4.32
C THR A 242 13.87 -12.34 3.12
N VAL A 243 14.69 -11.28 3.10
CA VAL A 243 15.54 -10.98 1.94
C VAL A 243 16.46 -12.15 1.58
N ALA A 244 17.06 -12.81 2.57
CA ALA A 244 17.93 -13.96 2.36
C ALA A 244 17.26 -15.16 1.68
N LYS A 245 15.93 -15.28 1.76
CA LYS A 245 15.15 -16.38 1.18
C LYS A 245 14.52 -16.06 -0.17
N PHE A 246 14.53 -14.80 -0.58
CA PHE A 246 13.95 -14.36 -1.84
C PHE A 246 14.96 -14.24 -2.99
N THR A 247 16.24 -14.55 -2.73
CA THR A 247 17.28 -14.70 -3.77
C THR A 247 16.96 -15.81 -4.78
N GLU A 248 16.04 -16.72 -4.44
CA GLU A 248 15.59 -17.83 -5.29
C GLU A 248 14.48 -17.43 -6.30
N ILE A 249 13.89 -16.24 -6.17
CA ILE A 249 12.89 -15.72 -7.10
C ILE A 249 13.54 -14.56 -7.87
N PRO A 250 13.57 -14.57 -9.22
CA PRO A 250 14.21 -13.53 -10.04
C PRO A 250 13.35 -12.25 -10.11
N LEU A 251 12.96 -11.75 -8.94
CA LEU A 251 12.20 -10.52 -8.79
C LEU A 251 13.17 -9.34 -8.81
N GLU A 252 13.29 -8.67 -9.95
CA GLU A 252 14.01 -7.40 -10.08
C GLU A 252 13.15 -6.18 -9.69
N ALA A 253 12.17 -6.38 -8.80
CA ALA A 253 10.98 -5.52 -8.72
C ALA A 253 10.56 -5.23 -7.27
N TRP A 254 11.55 -4.93 -6.43
CA TRP A 254 11.38 -4.59 -5.03
C TRP A 254 10.93 -3.14 -4.86
N THR A 255 9.82 -2.93 -4.15
CA THR A 255 9.35 -1.61 -3.77
C THR A 255 9.69 -1.38 -2.30
N VAL A 256 10.65 -0.50 -2.05
CA VAL A 256 11.21 -0.23 -0.73
C VAL A 256 10.68 1.09 -0.21
N HIS A 257 10.20 1.06 1.04
CA HIS A 257 9.69 2.26 1.68
C HIS A 257 10.77 3.33 1.85
N TYR A 258 10.35 4.58 1.69
CA TYR A 258 11.17 5.78 1.83
C TYR A 258 12.10 5.69 3.05
N ALA A 259 11.52 5.51 4.24
CA ALA A 259 12.20 5.37 5.54
C ALA A 259 13.33 4.32 5.60
N ASP A 260 13.23 3.27 4.78
CA ASP A 260 14.17 2.13 4.78
C ASP A 260 15.23 2.22 3.67
N TRP A 261 15.17 3.27 2.82
CA TRP A 261 16.01 3.36 1.63
C TRP A 261 17.51 3.27 1.93
N ALA A 262 17.98 4.04 2.93
CA ALA A 262 19.38 4.04 3.36
C ALA A 262 19.86 2.64 3.78
N ARG A 263 18.99 1.92 4.49
CA ARG A 263 19.30 0.62 5.08
C ARG A 263 19.30 -0.50 4.05
N LEU A 264 18.39 -0.45 3.08
CA LEU A 264 18.11 -1.57 2.17
C LEU A 264 18.63 -1.36 0.74
N VAL A 265 18.83 -0.11 0.32
CA VAL A 265 19.12 0.23 -1.08
C VAL A 265 20.41 1.02 -1.22
N ASP A 266 20.55 2.17 -0.56
CA ASP A 266 21.74 3.00 -0.75
C ASP A 266 22.18 3.65 0.58
N PRO A 267 23.18 3.07 1.27
CA PRO A 267 23.72 3.62 2.52
C PRO A 267 24.29 5.03 2.40
N ALA A 268 24.64 5.49 1.20
CA ALA A 268 25.12 6.86 0.99
C ALA A 268 23.99 7.90 1.04
N ILE A 269 22.72 7.47 0.96
CA ILE A 269 21.54 8.33 0.95
C ILE A 269 20.80 8.17 2.29
N GLY A 270 21.19 8.97 3.28
CA GLY A 270 20.54 9.07 4.59
C GLY A 270 20.04 10.48 4.93
N GLY A 271 19.22 10.59 5.99
CA GLY A 271 18.83 11.87 6.57
C GLY A 271 18.07 12.78 5.60
N TYR A 272 16.98 12.29 5.03
CA TYR A 272 16.09 13.06 4.16
C TYR A 272 14.90 13.63 4.94
N ARG A 273 14.33 14.74 4.44
CA ARG A 273 13.39 15.64 5.14
C ARG A 273 12.23 14.94 5.87
N ASP A 274 11.70 13.88 5.28
CA ASP A 274 10.48 13.20 5.73
C ASP A 274 10.74 11.75 6.19
N GLN A 275 11.96 11.40 6.58
CA GLN A 275 12.33 10.04 6.97
C GLN A 275 11.46 9.44 8.08
N ASP A 276 11.08 10.26 9.06
CA ASP A 276 10.25 9.84 10.19
C ASP A 276 8.79 10.26 10.06
N LEU A 277 8.33 10.60 8.85
CA LEU A 277 6.98 11.12 8.64
C LEU A 277 5.89 10.11 9.02
N ILE A 278 6.03 8.84 8.60
CA ILE A 278 5.11 7.77 8.99
C ILE A 278 5.02 7.64 10.50
N LEU A 279 6.16 7.62 11.20
CA LEU A 279 6.19 7.44 12.65
C LEU A 279 5.37 8.55 13.33
N ARG A 280 5.57 9.80 12.90
CA ARG A 280 4.80 10.95 13.39
C ARG A 280 3.30 10.82 13.13
N TYR A 281 2.89 10.39 11.93
CA TYR A 281 1.46 10.25 11.61
C TYR A 281 0.79 9.07 12.28
N ARG A 282 1.50 7.95 12.44
CA ARG A 282 0.98 6.79 13.16
C ARG A 282 0.69 7.15 14.60
N HIS A 283 1.63 7.79 15.31
CA HIS A 283 1.41 8.23 16.69
C HIS A 283 0.23 9.21 16.82
N ALA A 284 0.09 10.16 15.90
CA ALA A 284 -1.02 11.11 15.93
C ALA A 284 -2.39 10.45 15.66
N SER A 285 -2.43 9.51 14.72
CA SER A 285 -3.64 8.74 14.39
C SER A 285 -4.04 7.81 15.54
N ASP A 286 -3.08 7.08 16.10
CA ASP A 286 -3.26 6.21 17.24
C ASP A 286 -3.82 6.99 18.44
N ALA A 287 -3.28 8.19 18.71
CA ALA A 287 -3.81 9.05 19.77
C ALA A 287 -5.26 9.51 19.51
N LYS A 288 -5.67 9.73 18.26
CA LYS A 288 -7.07 10.05 17.92
C LYS A 288 -7.98 8.84 18.14
N LEU A 289 -7.58 7.66 17.67
CA LEU A 289 -8.32 6.41 17.86
C LEU A 289 -8.48 6.06 19.34
N VAL A 290 -7.45 6.33 20.16
CA VAL A 290 -7.53 6.17 21.61
C VAL A 290 -8.53 7.14 22.23
N ARG A 291 -8.47 8.42 21.86
CA ARG A 291 -9.42 9.43 22.36
C ARG A 291 -10.86 9.14 21.96
N SER A 292 -11.10 8.57 20.79
CA SER A 292 -12.45 8.21 20.32
C SER A 292 -12.95 6.88 20.87
N GLY A 293 -12.14 6.16 21.65
CA GLY A 293 -12.47 4.80 22.13
C GLY A 293 -12.41 3.72 21.05
N ALA A 294 -12.00 4.06 19.82
CA ALA A 294 -11.88 3.11 18.70
C ALA A 294 -10.61 2.23 18.79
N MET A 295 -9.68 2.58 19.68
CA MET A 295 -8.50 1.77 20.00
C MET A 295 -8.19 1.87 21.49
N HIS A 296 -7.80 0.77 22.12
CA HIS A 296 -7.33 0.83 23.52
C HIS A 296 -5.91 1.43 23.58
N SER A 297 -5.61 2.25 24.59
CA SER A 297 -4.30 2.92 24.74
C SER A 297 -3.13 1.95 24.80
N SER A 298 -3.35 0.72 25.31
CA SER A 298 -2.36 -0.35 25.31
C SER A 298 -2.00 -0.85 23.90
N ASN A 299 -2.85 -0.70 22.89
CA ASN A 299 -2.53 -1.15 21.53
C ASN A 299 -1.54 -0.22 20.81
N THR A 300 -1.17 0.93 21.41
CA THR A 300 -0.23 1.89 20.80
C THR A 300 1.20 1.31 20.71
N VAL A 301 1.58 0.38 21.59
CA VAL A 301 2.70 -0.58 21.44
C VAL A 301 2.45 -1.72 22.44
N VAL A 302 1.71 -2.76 22.05
CA VAL A 302 1.73 -4.05 22.78
C VAL A 302 1.66 -5.19 21.77
N ALA A 303 2.77 -5.90 21.62
CA ALA A 303 2.77 -7.26 21.11
C ALA A 303 2.11 -8.15 22.17
N ALA A 304 1.18 -9.00 21.73
CA ALA A 304 0.58 -10.09 22.50
C ALA A 304 -0.15 -9.70 23.80
N GLY A 305 -1.39 -9.23 23.68
CA GLY A 305 -2.59 -9.72 24.40
C GLY A 305 -2.54 -10.18 25.88
N LEU A 306 -1.57 -9.78 26.69
CA LEU A 306 -1.50 -10.09 28.12
C LEU A 306 -1.52 -8.79 28.92
N ARG A 307 -2.58 -8.60 29.72
CA ARG A 307 -2.59 -7.60 30.79
C ARG A 307 -1.72 -8.13 31.93
N LEU A 308 -0.57 -7.50 32.17
CA LEU A 308 0.26 -7.73 33.35
C LEU A 308 -0.26 -6.89 34.53
N ASP A 309 -1.52 -7.07 34.92
CA ASP A 309 -2.06 -6.50 36.18
C ASP A 309 -2.79 -7.55 37.05
N ASP A 310 -2.95 -8.79 36.57
CA ASP A 310 -3.65 -9.86 37.30
C ASP A 310 -2.72 -11.00 37.74
N ALA A 311 -1.58 -10.66 38.35
CA ALA A 311 -0.79 -11.61 39.12
C ALA A 311 -0.38 -10.96 40.46
N ARG A 312 -1.26 -11.10 41.46
CA ARG A 312 -0.86 -11.19 42.86
C ARG A 312 -0.65 -12.66 43.21
#